data_AF-A0A2D9GCM4-F1
#
_entry.id   AF-A0A2D9GCM4-F1
#
_cell.length_a   1.000
_cell.length_b   1.000
_cell.length_c   1.000
_cell.angle_alpha   90.00
_cell.angle_beta   90.00
_cell.angle_gamma   90.00
#
_symmetry.space_group_name_H-M   'P 1'
#
loop_
_entity.id
_entity.type
_entity.pdbx_description
1 polymer ?
#
loop_
_entity_poly.entity_id
_entity_poly.type
_entity_poly.pdbx_seq_one_letter_code
_entity_poly.pdbx_strand_id
1 'polypeptide(L)'
;MGSFIENNLDIFYWLTIIMLTVATLVILAFSVKNMATNNKSAKKTLTSIGGLSLVLLISYFALASDEVLPTYQKYDISEATSNLVGMGLWSFYILSTIAVVSIIITEFSKKFSK
;
A
#
# COMPACT_ATOMS: atom_id res chain seq x y z
N MET A 1 -15.10 -46.77 -9.32
CA MET A 1 -15.45 -45.42 -9.83
C MET A 1 -14.85 -44.31 -8.98
N GLY A 2 -14.87 -44.39 -7.64
CA GLY A 2 -14.28 -43.36 -6.75
C GLY A 2 -12.76 -43.13 -6.92
N SER A 3 -11.95 -44.18 -7.02
CA SER A 3 -10.48 -44.07 -7.18
C SER A 3 -10.02 -43.42 -8.49
N PHE A 4 -10.83 -43.47 -9.55
CA PHE A 4 -10.54 -42.79 -10.81
C PHE A 4 -10.84 -41.29 -10.72
N ILE A 5 -11.84 -40.91 -9.94
CA ILE A 5 -12.21 -39.50 -9.76
C ILE A 5 -11.17 -38.82 -8.84
N GLU A 6 -10.77 -39.50 -7.77
CA GLU A 6 -9.79 -39.00 -6.80
C GLU A 6 -8.41 -38.75 -7.45
N ASN A 7 -7.85 -39.74 -8.16
CA ASN A 7 -6.56 -39.58 -8.85
C ASN A 7 -6.56 -38.48 -9.92
N ASN A 8 -7.66 -38.29 -10.64
CA ASN A 8 -7.76 -37.24 -11.66
C ASN A 8 -7.91 -35.85 -11.01
N LEU A 9 -8.71 -35.72 -9.95
CA LEU A 9 -8.86 -34.47 -9.20
C LEU A 9 -7.54 -34.02 -8.59
N ASP A 10 -6.76 -34.94 -8.02
CA ASP A 10 -5.44 -34.63 -7.46
C ASP A 10 -4.49 -34.10 -8.53
N ILE A 11 -4.53 -34.67 -9.75
CA ILE A 11 -3.73 -34.20 -10.88
C ILE A 11 -4.10 -32.78 -11.33
N PHE A 12 -5.40 -32.47 -11.42
CA PHE A 12 -5.86 -31.13 -11.80
C PHE A 12 -5.57 -30.09 -10.71
N TYR A 13 -5.67 -30.50 -9.44
CA TYR A 13 -5.33 -29.66 -8.29
C TYR A 13 -3.83 -29.27 -8.31
N TRP A 14 -2.94 -30.25 -8.45
CA TRP A 14 -1.49 -30.00 -8.52
C TRP A 14 -1.10 -29.20 -9.77
N LEU A 15 -1.71 -29.49 -10.92
CA LEU A 15 -1.48 -28.72 -12.15
C LEU A 15 -1.85 -27.24 -11.97
N THR A 16 -2.99 -26.96 -11.34
CA THR A 16 -3.45 -25.58 -11.09
C THR A 16 -2.51 -24.84 -10.15
N ILE A 17 -2.02 -25.48 -9.08
CA ILE A 17 -1.05 -24.89 -8.15
C ILE A 17 0.27 -24.57 -8.86
N ILE A 18 0.76 -25.50 -9.68
CA ILE A 18 2.00 -25.31 -10.43
C ILE A 18 1.83 -24.14 -11.42
N MET A 19 0.74 -24.10 -12.17
CA MET A 19 0.44 -23.01 -13.10
C MET A 19 0.32 -21.66 -12.37
N LEU A 20 -0.40 -21.61 -11.25
CA LEU A 20 -0.55 -20.39 -10.45
C LEU A 20 0.80 -19.90 -9.92
N THR A 21 1.63 -20.82 -9.43
CA THR A 21 2.96 -20.50 -8.91
C THR A 21 3.85 -19.94 -10.02
N VAL A 22 3.91 -20.61 -11.17
CA VAL A 22 4.69 -20.16 -12.32
C VAL A 22 4.19 -18.81 -12.84
N ALA A 23 2.88 -18.64 -12.99
CA ALA A 23 2.29 -17.38 -13.44
C ALA A 23 2.65 -16.23 -12.47
N THR A 24 2.54 -16.47 -11.16
CA THR A 24 2.92 -15.48 -10.14
C THR A 24 4.39 -15.11 -10.25
N LEU A 25 5.29 -16.10 -10.38
CA LEU A 25 6.73 -15.85 -10.55
C LEU A 25 7.04 -15.05 -11.83
N VAL A 26 6.39 -15.38 -12.95
CA VAL A 26 6.57 -14.66 -14.22
C VAL A 26 6.08 -13.21 -14.10
N ILE A 27 4.92 -12.98 -13.49
CA ILE A 27 4.37 -11.63 -13.28
C ILE A 27 5.31 -10.81 -12.40
N LEU A 28 5.81 -11.38 -11.29
CA LEU A 28 6.75 -10.70 -10.40
C LEU A 28 8.06 -10.36 -11.13
N ALA A 29 8.64 -11.33 -11.84
CA ALA A 29 9.88 -11.13 -12.60
C ALA A 29 9.71 -10.07 -13.70
N PHE A 30 8.59 -10.12 -14.44
CA PHE A 30 8.29 -9.16 -15.49
C PHE A 30 8.02 -7.76 -14.92
N SER A 31 7.31 -7.66 -13.80
CA SER A 31 7.06 -6.39 -13.11
C SER A 31 8.36 -5.71 -12.69
N VAL A 32 9.27 -6.46 -12.05
CA VAL A 32 10.59 -5.96 -11.64
C VAL A 32 11.42 -5.58 -12.85
N LYS A 33 11.51 -6.44 -13.88
CA LYS A 33 12.25 -6.15 -15.10
C LYS A 33 11.70 -4.92 -15.83
N ASN A 34 10.38 -4.79 -15.93
CA ASN A 34 9.72 -3.67 -16.57
C ASN A 34 9.99 -2.37 -15.80
N MET A 35 9.95 -2.40 -14.47
CA MET A 35 10.31 -1.24 -13.65
C MET A 35 11.78 -0.86 -13.84
N ALA A 36 12.70 -1.81 -13.82
CA ALA A 36 14.14 -1.57 -13.99
C ALA A 36 14.51 -1.04 -15.40
N THR A 37 13.82 -1.51 -16.43
CA THR A 37 14.11 -1.14 -17.83
C THR A 37 13.44 0.18 -18.23
N ASN A 38 12.22 0.44 -17.75
CA ASN A 38 11.53 1.70 -18.00
C ASN A 38 11.88 2.73 -16.93
N ASN A 39 12.88 3.57 -17.20
CA ASN A 39 13.28 4.67 -16.32
C ASN A 39 12.09 5.59 -15.95
N LYS A 40 11.12 5.77 -16.86
CA LYS A 40 9.90 6.55 -16.60
C LYS A 40 8.99 5.88 -15.56
N SER A 41 8.79 4.56 -15.67
CA SER A 41 7.97 3.78 -14.75
C SER A 41 8.64 3.67 -13.38
N ALA A 42 9.95 3.39 -13.34
CA ALA A 42 10.73 3.40 -12.10
C ALA A 42 10.63 4.75 -11.37
N LYS A 43 10.84 5.87 -12.08
CA LYS A 43 10.72 7.20 -11.48
C LYS A 43 9.32 7.46 -10.94
N LYS A 44 8.27 7.09 -11.69
CA LYS A 44 6.88 7.26 -11.22
C LYS A 44 6.60 6.47 -9.94
N THR A 45 7.03 5.20 -9.89
CA THR A 45 6.91 4.37 -8.69
C THR A 45 7.72 4.95 -7.53
N LEU A 46 8.95 5.39 -7.79
CA LEU A 46 9.81 5.99 -6.78
C LEU A 46 9.24 7.30 -6.23
N THR A 47 8.63 8.14 -7.06
CA THR A 47 7.94 9.35 -6.62
C THR A 47 6.70 9.02 -5.78
N SER A 48 5.94 7.98 -6.14
CA SER A 48 4.80 7.52 -5.35
C SER A 48 5.22 7.01 -3.97
N ILE A 49 6.23 6.14 -3.93
CA ILE A 49 6.76 5.58 -2.68
C ILE A 49 7.42 6.68 -1.85
N GLY A 50 8.25 7.52 -2.48
CA GLY A 50 8.92 8.62 -1.82
C GLY A 50 7.95 9.64 -1.22
N GLY A 51 6.88 9.98 -1.95
CA GLY A 51 5.82 10.87 -1.46
C GLY A 51 5.08 10.28 -0.27
N LEU A 52 4.70 9.00 -0.34
CA LEU A 52 4.04 8.31 0.77
C LEU A 52 4.96 8.24 2.00
N SER A 53 6.21 7.80 1.82
CA SER A 53 7.20 7.72 2.88
C SER A 53 7.47 9.09 3.51
N LEU A 54 7.54 10.15 2.72
CA LEU A 54 7.72 11.51 3.24
C LEU A 54 6.56 11.91 4.17
N VAL A 55 5.31 11.65 3.75
CA VAL A 55 4.13 11.93 4.59
C VAL A 55 4.16 11.10 5.87
N LEU A 56 4.50 9.82 5.78
CA LEU A 56 4.61 8.94 6.94
C LEU A 56 5.70 9.40 7.92
N LEU A 57 6.87 9.81 7.41
CA LEU A 57 7.97 10.34 8.22
C LEU A 57 7.58 11.66 8.90
N ILE A 58 6.96 12.59 8.18
CA ILE A 58 6.47 13.85 8.77
C ILE A 58 5.40 13.56 9.83
N SER A 59 4.49 12.63 9.54
CA SER A 59 3.41 12.26 10.46
C SER A 59 3.96 11.61 11.73
N TYR A 60 5.01 10.80 11.64
CA TYR A 60 5.63 10.16 12.80
C TYR A 60 6.57 11.10 13.58
N PHE A 61 7.44 11.86 12.91
CA PHE A 61 8.48 12.63 13.59
C PHE A 61 8.09 14.08 13.92
N ALA A 62 7.19 14.69 13.15
CA ALA A 62 6.84 16.10 13.32
C ALA A 62 5.46 16.32 13.95
N LEU A 63 4.55 15.35 13.82
CA LEU A 63 3.14 15.51 14.21
C LEU A 63 2.65 14.49 15.23
N ALA A 64 3.20 13.27 15.23
CA ALA A 64 2.94 12.34 16.32
C ALA A 64 3.66 12.89 17.57
N SER A 65 2.87 13.15 18.60
CA SER A 65 3.37 13.61 19.88
C SER A 65 3.42 12.42 20.83
N ASP A 66 4.58 12.25 21.48
CA ASP A 66 4.81 11.36 22.63
C ASP A 66 4.00 11.76 23.87
N GLU A 67 3.21 12.83 23.79
CA GLU A 67 2.25 13.20 24.80
C GLU A 67 1.15 12.14 24.84
N VAL A 68 1.45 11.02 25.50
CA VAL A 68 0.48 10.27 26.26
C VAL A 68 -0.13 11.27 27.22
N LEU A 69 -1.19 11.97 26.77
CA LEU A 69 -2.08 12.70 27.65
C LEU A 69 -2.25 11.82 28.90
N PRO A 70 -2.19 12.37 30.13
CA PRO A 70 -2.34 11.58 31.36
C PRO A 70 -3.54 10.61 31.34
N THR A 71 -4.53 10.92 30.49
CA THR A 71 -5.67 10.09 30.08
C THR A 71 -5.32 8.69 29.51
N TYR A 72 -4.22 8.53 28.78
CA TYR A 72 -3.82 7.25 28.15
C TYR A 72 -3.02 6.32 29.08
N GLN A 73 -2.38 6.85 30.12
CA GLN A 73 -1.77 6.03 31.18
C GLN A 73 -2.80 5.12 31.86
N LYS A 74 -4.09 5.53 31.89
CA LYS A 74 -5.19 4.70 32.39
C LYS A 74 -5.42 3.40 31.59
N TYR A 75 -4.96 3.35 30.35
CA TYR A 75 -5.18 2.24 29.42
C TYR A 75 -3.93 1.40 29.16
N ASP A 76 -2.85 1.63 29.91
CA ASP A 76 -1.57 0.88 29.80
C ASP A 76 -1.00 0.87 28.36
N ILE A 77 -1.26 1.95 27.60
CA ILE A 77 -0.79 2.08 26.22
C ILE A 77 0.66 2.57 26.24
N SER A 78 1.56 1.75 25.67
CA SER A 78 2.97 2.12 25.49
C SER A 78 3.11 3.34 24.57
N GLU A 79 4.07 4.21 24.87
CA GLU A 79 4.45 5.39 24.07
C GLU A 79 4.63 5.04 22.58
N ALA A 80 5.27 3.89 22.29
CA ALA A 80 5.48 3.40 20.92
C ALA A 80 4.16 3.12 20.18
N THR A 81 3.18 2.55 20.87
CA THR A 81 1.85 2.28 20.28
C THR A 81 1.09 3.59 20.04
N SER A 82 1.19 4.53 20.98
CA SER A 82 0.57 5.86 20.84
C SER A 82 1.10 6.60 19.61
N ASN A 83 2.43 6.60 19.40
CA ASN A 83 3.04 7.23 18.23
C ASN A 83 2.66 6.58 16.91
N LEU A 84 2.54 5.25 16.86
CA LEU A 84 2.10 4.55 15.65
C LEU A 84 0.65 4.89 15.29
N VAL A 85 -0.22 5.01 16.30
CA VAL A 85 -1.61 5.46 16.09
C VAL A 85 -1.64 6.92 15.62
N GLY A 86 -0.86 7.80 16.27
CA GLY A 86 -0.73 9.21 15.89
C GLY A 86 -0.22 9.39 14.46
N MET A 87 0.81 8.63 14.08
CA MET A 87 1.34 8.58 12.71
C MET A 87 0.27 8.14 11.71
N GLY A 88 -0.50 7.09 12.02
CA GLY A 88 -1.59 6.61 11.17
C GLY A 88 -2.68 7.66 10.97
N LEU A 89 -3.09 8.33 12.05
CA LEU A 89 -4.12 9.38 12.00
C LEU A 89 -3.65 10.61 11.21
N TRP A 90 -2.47 11.15 11.54
CA TRP A 90 -1.93 12.32 10.85
C TRP A 90 -1.66 12.07 9.37
N SER A 91 -1.10 10.90 9.03
CA SER A 91 -0.87 10.54 7.63
C SER A 91 -2.19 10.41 6.86
N PHE A 92 -3.22 9.83 7.46
CA PHE A 92 -4.55 9.77 6.87
C PHE A 92 -5.15 11.17 6.63
N TYR A 93 -5.09 12.07 7.61
CA TYR A 93 -5.63 13.43 7.47
C TYR A 93 -4.92 14.22 6.37
N ILE A 94 -3.59 14.14 6.29
CA ILE A 94 -2.81 14.81 5.25
C ILE A 94 -3.16 14.26 3.87
N LEU A 95 -3.12 12.93 3.70
CA LEU A 95 -3.38 12.30 2.41
C LEU A 95 -4.83 12.51 1.96
N SER A 96 -5.79 12.42 2.88
CA SER A 96 -7.21 12.66 2.60
C SER A 96 -7.44 14.09 2.12
N THR A 97 -6.85 15.08 2.80
CA THR A 97 -6.94 16.49 2.40
C THR A 97 -6.33 16.72 1.02
N ILE A 98 -5.12 16.20 0.77
CA ILE A 98 -4.47 16.30 -0.55
C ILE A 98 -5.32 15.65 -1.62
N ALA A 99 -5.93 14.49 -1.34
CA ALA A 99 -6.79 13.77 -2.29
C ALA A 99 -8.03 14.59 -2.66
N VAL A 100 -8.75 15.13 -1.66
CA VAL A 100 -9.93 15.97 -1.88
C VAL A 100 -9.58 17.20 -2.70
N VAL A 101 -8.52 17.93 -2.32
CA VAL A 101 -8.06 19.12 -3.06
C VAL A 101 -7.67 18.77 -4.49
N SER A 102 -6.94 17.66 -4.68
CA SER A 102 -6.53 17.18 -6.00
C SER A 102 -7.74 16.88 -6.87
N ILE A 103 -8.75 16.16 -6.35
CA ILE A 103 -9.98 15.86 -7.08
C ILE A 103 -10.67 17.15 -7.54
N ILE A 104 -10.85 18.11 -6.63
CA ILE A 104 -11.50 19.40 -6.95
C ILE A 104 -10.75 20.10 -8.10
N ILE A 105 -9.43 20.26 -7.99
CA ILE A 105 -8.63 20.92 -9.04
C ILE A 105 -8.73 20.17 -10.37
N THR A 106 -8.71 18.84 -10.34
CA THR A 106 -8.75 18.01 -11.55
C THR A 106 -10.10 18.16 -12.26
N GLU A 107 -11.21 18.14 -11.52
CA GLU A 107 -12.55 18.29 -12.07
C GLU A 107 -12.80 19.69 -12.63
N PHE A 108 -12.37 20.74 -11.93
CA PHE A 108 -12.47 22.12 -12.42
C PHE A 108 -11.61 22.35 -13.67
N SER A 109 -10.37 21.85 -13.67
CA SER A 109 -9.45 21.99 -14.82
C SER A 109 -9.98 21.27 -16.07
N LYS A 110 -10.59 20.08 -15.89
CA LYS A 110 -11.16 19.29 -16.99
C LYS A 110 -12.35 19.97 -17.64
N LYS A 111 -13.11 20.76 -16.87
CA LYS A 111 -14.27 21.53 -17.35
C LYS A 111 -13.88 22.83 -18.06
N PHE A 112 -12.66 23.34 -17.85
CA PHE A 112 -12.14 24.58 -18.45
C PHE A 112 -11.20 24.34 -19.64
N SER A 113 -10.64 23.12 -19.76
CA SER A 113 -9.78 22.67 -20.87
C SER A 113 -10.57 22.08 -22.05
N LYS A 114 -11.90 22.22 -22.05
CA LYS A 114 -12.80 21.83 -23.14
C LYS A 114 -13.55 23.06 -23.61
#